data_AF-A0A2E2IKJ0-F1
#
_entry.id   AF-A0A2E2IKJ0-F1
#
_cell.length_a   1.000
_cell.length_b   1.000
_cell.length_c   1.000
_cell.angle_alpha   90.00
_cell.angle_beta   90.00
_cell.angle_gamma   90.00
#
_symmetry.space_group_name_H-M   'P 1'
#
loop_
_entity.id
_entity.type
_entity.pdbx_description
1 polymer ?
#
loop_
_entity_poly.entity_id
_entity_poly.type
_entity_poly.pdbx_seq_one_letter_code
_entity_poly.pdbx_strand_id
1 'polypeptide(L)'
;MSFLPSLFFMLLGSSFAQSTTLFDTVSVETVDAELTTGNCTDCNLSEQAKWYFNNEIIAPLPTPASSLVKLPEWLEKQSEINDDIAVWIASPDLIESAQLDASGQLISIKDGKKVPFKTVKQIPQNQSFWNQDTTAFFNQRDIRLRGEWIDNKFIARTVWPLDFVITNFQLLPLNADEDLQTLIQADDGGVRQPHQSRLLWERTPGSAMGAAGKPVFGLMLNGAQGDDHEALAGHFAVITGQFNTDGSYHDWLVNNFYNLDVISEKGILAAVTPMDNYLADLNAGQNYYRPSYMLVATLKNGQAATEFQQSINQVMNYFYRHEFLYNHAGANCTGISIDTLRALGWEVPERGINGYVQAIGAYFYTVITEMDLDAARQIYDYLITETTRLLPAVAFDAIGEDLIRLTATKPPRSLTPYEQTLADSIEAIWFVRIPQIPSSRVSGDAPVYSFSEYLETAPDDRDEWVTIELATRDMPQSLKQQEPVNPRPSPIPWPIILILFGLSSFIALSLRWMFNKSISSLD
;
A
#
# COMPACT_ATOMS: atom_id res chain seq x y z
N MET A 1 5.32 -58.55 0.13
CA MET A 1 4.57 -57.52 -0.63
C MET A 1 3.55 -56.95 0.35
N SER A 2 3.99 -56.05 1.23
CA SER A 2 4.03 -54.59 1.05
C SER A 2 2.66 -54.03 0.71
N PHE A 3 1.99 -53.38 1.67
CA PHE A 3 1.63 -51.95 1.60
C PHE A 3 0.75 -51.57 2.81
N LEU A 4 1.42 -51.00 3.82
CA LEU A 4 0.99 -49.98 4.79
C LEU A 4 2.26 -49.71 5.63
N PRO A 5 2.72 -48.46 5.82
CA PRO A 5 1.89 -47.34 6.25
C PRO A 5 2.16 -45.99 5.53
N SER A 6 1.12 -45.18 5.33
CA SER A 6 1.24 -43.75 5.05
C SER A 6 0.06 -43.04 5.70
N LEU A 7 0.04 -43.07 7.03
CA LEU A 7 -0.89 -42.33 7.86
C LEU A 7 -0.16 -41.96 9.15
N PHE A 8 0.90 -41.18 9.02
CA PHE A 8 1.63 -40.58 10.15
C PHE A 8 2.42 -39.36 9.65
N PHE A 9 1.70 -38.30 9.28
CA PHE A 9 2.23 -36.94 9.14
C PHE A 9 1.09 -35.96 9.42
N MET A 10 0.65 -35.92 10.66
CA MET A 10 -0.16 -34.86 11.26
C MET A 10 -0.08 -35.11 12.77
N LEU A 11 0.21 -34.07 13.55
CA LEU A 11 0.55 -34.10 14.98
C LEU A 11 2.04 -34.35 15.27
N LEU A 12 2.87 -33.32 15.09
CA LEU A 12 4.00 -32.98 15.96
C LEU A 12 4.58 -31.65 15.44
N GLY A 13 4.20 -30.55 16.08
CA GLY A 13 4.64 -29.21 15.72
C GLY A 13 3.61 -28.11 15.92
N SER A 14 2.69 -28.23 16.88
CA SER A 14 2.03 -27.02 17.42
C SER A 14 3.04 -26.29 18.31
N SER A 15 4.05 -25.67 17.69
CA SER A 15 4.63 -24.46 18.28
C SER A 15 3.44 -23.51 18.36
N PHE A 16 2.95 -23.24 19.57
CA PHE A 16 1.92 -22.23 19.76
C PHE A 16 2.47 -20.93 19.17
N ALA A 17 1.86 -20.45 18.09
CA ALA A 17 2.23 -19.18 17.49
C ALA A 17 2.12 -18.10 18.57
N GLN A 18 3.15 -17.26 18.67
CA GLN A 18 3.23 -16.26 19.71
C GLN A 18 2.20 -15.17 19.41
N SER A 19 1.40 -14.77 20.41
CA SER A 19 0.52 -13.62 20.24
C SER A 19 1.30 -12.39 19.82
N THR A 20 0.71 -11.57 18.97
CA THR A 20 1.32 -10.30 18.53
C THR A 20 0.46 -9.16 19.05
N THR A 21 1.11 -8.16 19.66
CA THR A 21 0.43 -6.95 20.10
C THR A 21 0.07 -6.11 18.87
N LEU A 22 -1.20 -5.73 18.75
CA LEU A 22 -1.73 -4.90 17.66
C LEU A 22 -2.67 -3.85 18.23
N PHE A 23 -2.79 -2.72 17.55
CA PHE A 23 -3.81 -1.72 17.87
C PHE A 23 -5.19 -2.22 17.40
N ASP A 24 -6.09 -2.50 18.32
CA ASP A 24 -7.49 -2.81 18.01
C ASP A 24 -8.32 -1.54 18.00
N THR A 25 -8.97 -1.31 16.87
CA THR A 25 -9.74 -0.11 16.62
C THR A 25 -11.14 -0.16 17.20
N VAL A 26 -11.64 -1.34 17.59
CA VAL A 26 -12.93 -1.46 18.29
C VAL A 26 -12.78 -1.08 19.76
N SER A 27 -11.77 -1.63 20.45
CA SER A 27 -11.46 -1.26 21.83
C SER A 27 -10.70 0.06 21.96
N VAL A 28 -10.04 0.52 20.89
CA VAL A 28 -9.13 1.69 20.91
C VAL A 28 -7.95 1.45 21.88
N GLU A 29 -7.51 0.20 21.98
CA GLU A 29 -6.43 -0.26 22.84
C GLU A 29 -5.49 -1.18 22.08
N THR A 30 -4.30 -1.42 22.62
CA THR A 30 -3.42 -2.48 22.14
C THR A 30 -3.87 -3.82 22.73
N VAL A 31 -4.05 -4.82 21.86
CA VAL A 31 -4.49 -6.16 22.23
C VAL A 31 -3.47 -7.19 21.79
N ASP A 32 -3.31 -8.24 22.59
CA ASP A 32 -2.55 -9.41 22.19
C ASP A 32 -3.43 -10.30 21.31
N ALA A 33 -3.23 -10.22 20.00
CA ALA A 33 -4.02 -10.95 19.03
C ALA A 33 -3.54 -12.40 18.90
N GLU A 34 -4.48 -13.34 18.93
CA GLU A 34 -4.21 -14.75 18.66
C GLU A 34 -3.91 -14.97 17.19
N LEU A 35 -2.83 -15.70 16.91
CA LEU A 35 -2.42 -16.02 15.55
C LEU A 35 -3.09 -17.30 15.06
N THR A 36 -3.51 -17.27 13.80
CA THR A 36 -4.11 -18.42 13.11
C THR A 36 -3.77 -18.39 11.61
N THR A 37 -4.42 -19.24 10.84
CA THR A 37 -4.38 -19.23 9.37
C THR A 37 -5.78 -19.19 8.80
N GLY A 38 -5.93 -19.06 7.49
CA GLY A 38 -7.23 -19.18 6.82
C GLY A 38 -7.94 -20.53 7.03
N ASN A 39 -7.27 -21.55 7.58
CA ASN A 39 -7.89 -22.83 7.96
C ASN A 39 -8.62 -22.80 9.32
N CYS A 40 -8.83 -21.63 9.92
CA CYS A 40 -9.52 -21.48 11.19
C CYS A 40 -10.99 -21.93 11.12
N THR A 41 -11.42 -22.73 12.10
CA THR A 41 -12.80 -23.25 12.20
C THR A 41 -13.74 -22.29 12.92
N ASP A 42 -13.24 -21.58 13.94
CA ASP A 42 -14.04 -20.77 14.87
C ASP A 42 -13.73 -19.26 14.75
N CYS A 43 -13.19 -18.83 13.61
CA CYS A 43 -12.95 -17.42 13.29
C CYS A 43 -14.11 -16.82 12.49
N ASN A 44 -14.40 -15.54 12.70
CA ASN A 44 -15.45 -14.81 11.99
C ASN A 44 -14.94 -14.18 10.69
N LEU A 45 -14.10 -14.91 9.93
CA LEU A 45 -13.63 -14.50 8.61
C LEU A 45 -14.57 -14.99 7.51
N SER A 46 -14.69 -14.24 6.42
CA SER A 46 -15.39 -14.70 5.21
C SER A 46 -14.70 -15.93 4.61
N GLU A 47 -15.45 -16.77 3.89
CA GLU A 47 -14.89 -17.96 3.21
C GLU A 47 -13.84 -17.56 2.15
N GLN A 48 -14.01 -16.37 1.55
CA GLN A 48 -13.05 -15.79 0.62
C GLN A 48 -11.74 -15.39 1.30
N ALA A 49 -11.80 -14.73 2.45
CA ALA A 49 -10.62 -14.38 3.23
C ALA A 49 -9.89 -15.64 3.74
N LYS A 50 -10.64 -16.65 4.22
CA LYS A 50 -10.09 -17.96 4.60
C LYS A 50 -9.34 -18.63 3.46
N TRP A 51 -9.92 -18.64 2.26
CA TRP A 51 -9.27 -19.18 1.08
C TRP A 51 -7.99 -18.40 0.72
N TYR A 52 -8.06 -17.07 0.75
CA TYR A 52 -6.96 -16.18 0.37
C TYR A 52 -5.76 -16.31 1.32
N PHE A 53 -6.00 -16.47 2.63
CA PHE A 53 -4.97 -16.60 3.66
C PHE A 53 -4.73 -18.05 4.13
N ASN A 54 -5.10 -19.06 3.34
CA ASN A 54 -5.08 -20.46 3.79
C ASN A 54 -3.72 -20.95 4.34
N ASN A 55 -2.62 -20.41 3.83
CA ASN A 55 -1.24 -20.78 4.17
C ASN A 55 -0.48 -19.63 4.82
N GLU A 56 -1.17 -18.56 5.22
CA GLU A 56 -0.56 -17.37 5.79
C GLU A 56 -0.91 -17.26 7.26
N ILE A 57 0.05 -16.76 8.04
CA ILE A 57 -0.18 -16.42 9.44
C ILE A 57 -0.89 -15.08 9.51
N ILE A 58 -2.06 -15.08 10.14
CA ILE A 58 -2.93 -13.93 10.29
C ILE A 58 -3.39 -13.76 11.74
N ALA A 59 -3.79 -12.54 12.08
CA ALA A 59 -4.50 -12.20 13.30
C ALA A 59 -5.90 -11.67 12.91
N PRO A 60 -6.98 -12.45 13.13
CA PRO A 60 -8.34 -11.96 12.96
C PRO A 60 -8.65 -10.91 14.03
N LEU A 61 -9.08 -9.72 13.62
CA LEU A 61 -9.52 -8.66 14.53
C LEU A 61 -11.00 -8.32 14.29
N PRO A 62 -11.79 -8.15 15.37
CA PRO A 62 -13.17 -7.73 15.25
C PRO A 62 -13.31 -6.44 14.45
N THR A 63 -14.29 -6.39 13.54
CA THR A 63 -14.64 -5.17 12.80
C THR A 63 -16.13 -4.89 12.97
N PRO A 64 -16.57 -3.64 13.19
CA PRO A 64 -17.99 -3.32 13.26
C PRO A 64 -18.69 -3.67 11.95
N ALA A 65 -19.96 -4.08 12.01
CA ALA A 65 -20.76 -4.35 10.80
C ALA A 65 -20.71 -3.19 9.80
N SER A 66 -20.75 -3.49 8.50
CA SER A 66 -20.60 -2.48 7.46
C SER A 66 -21.68 -1.39 7.47
N SER A 67 -22.84 -1.66 8.08
CA SER A 67 -23.91 -0.69 8.31
C SER A 67 -23.59 0.39 9.36
N LEU A 68 -22.55 0.18 10.18
CA LEU A 68 -22.14 1.08 11.27
C LEU A 68 -20.97 1.99 10.89
N VAL A 69 -20.35 1.78 9.73
CA VAL A 69 -19.20 2.55 9.26
C VAL A 69 -19.57 3.38 8.03
N LYS A 70 -18.63 4.19 7.53
CA LYS A 70 -18.79 4.92 6.27
C LYS A 70 -18.08 4.18 5.16
N LEU A 71 -18.75 4.01 4.03
CA LEU A 71 -18.17 3.38 2.84
C LEU A 71 -18.12 4.41 1.71
N PRO A 72 -17.17 4.30 0.77
CA PRO A 72 -17.22 5.06 -0.47
C PRO A 72 -18.57 4.92 -1.17
N GLU A 73 -19.07 6.00 -1.78
CA GLU A 73 -20.38 6.02 -2.47
C GLU A 73 -20.53 4.87 -3.49
N TRP A 74 -19.44 4.51 -4.17
CA TRP A 74 -19.41 3.42 -5.15
C TRP A 74 -19.58 2.03 -4.51
N LEU A 75 -19.43 1.89 -3.19
CA LEU A 75 -19.56 0.64 -2.43
C LEU A 75 -20.79 0.61 -1.52
N GLU A 76 -21.37 1.75 -1.15
CA GLU A 76 -22.51 1.86 -0.19
C GLU A 76 -23.75 1.02 -0.55
N LYS A 77 -23.88 0.58 -1.81
CA LYS A 77 -25.03 -0.21 -2.27
C LYS A 77 -24.90 -1.71 -2.03
N GLN A 78 -23.80 -2.16 -1.45
CA GLN A 78 -23.56 -3.58 -1.21
C GLN A 78 -24.34 -4.12 -0.01
N SER A 79 -24.48 -5.45 0.00
CA SER A 79 -25.11 -6.16 1.12
C SER A 79 -24.30 -5.95 2.40
N GLU A 80 -24.98 -5.83 3.54
CA GLU A 80 -24.31 -5.70 4.83
C GLU A 80 -23.45 -6.93 5.12
N ILE A 81 -22.23 -6.71 5.62
CA ILE A 81 -21.29 -7.74 6.05
C ILE A 81 -20.84 -7.46 7.49
N ASN A 82 -20.47 -8.51 8.21
CA ASN A 82 -20.03 -8.45 9.60
C ASN A 82 -18.86 -9.42 9.83
N ASP A 83 -17.91 -9.42 8.89
CA ASP A 83 -16.71 -10.24 8.97
C ASP A 83 -15.63 -9.51 9.80
N ASP A 84 -14.83 -10.28 10.52
CA ASP A 84 -13.58 -9.82 11.10
C ASP A 84 -12.56 -9.54 9.99
N ILE A 85 -11.64 -8.61 10.24
CA ILE A 85 -10.53 -8.34 9.32
C ILE A 85 -9.38 -9.32 9.59
N ALA A 86 -8.78 -9.87 8.53
CA ALA A 86 -7.53 -10.61 8.64
C ALA A 86 -6.34 -9.65 8.56
N VAL A 87 -5.62 -9.46 9.67
CA VAL A 87 -4.32 -8.77 9.68
C VAL A 87 -3.23 -9.77 9.30
N TRP A 88 -2.48 -9.52 8.25
CA TRP A 88 -1.42 -10.40 7.78
C TRP A 88 -0.12 -10.21 8.59
N ILE A 89 0.20 -11.21 9.40
CA ILE A 89 1.38 -11.21 10.31
C ILE A 89 2.57 -11.93 9.66
N ALA A 90 2.30 -12.77 8.67
CA ALA A 90 3.25 -13.46 7.82
C ALA A 90 4.08 -14.56 8.51
N SER A 91 4.32 -14.49 9.83
CA SER A 91 5.09 -15.50 10.56
C SER A 91 4.56 -15.75 11.99
N PRO A 92 4.76 -16.97 12.54
CA PRO A 92 4.22 -17.34 13.85
C PRO A 92 5.08 -16.91 15.04
N ASP A 93 6.39 -16.76 14.85
CA ASP A 93 7.33 -16.47 15.94
C ASP A 93 7.91 -15.06 15.81
N LEU A 94 8.18 -14.44 16.96
CA LEU A 94 8.67 -13.08 17.08
C LEU A 94 9.85 -13.00 18.05
N ILE A 95 10.97 -12.48 17.58
CA ILE A 95 12.12 -12.13 18.42
C ILE A 95 12.17 -10.61 18.52
N GLU A 96 11.84 -10.11 19.71
CA GLU A 96 11.79 -8.68 20.03
C GLU A 96 13.11 -7.94 19.77
N SER A 97 14.23 -8.60 20.06
CA SER A 97 15.57 -8.04 19.89
C SER A 97 16.61 -9.13 19.72
N ALA A 98 17.46 -8.96 18.71
CA ALA A 98 18.63 -9.78 18.42
C ALA A 98 19.75 -8.94 17.80
N GLN A 99 20.96 -9.49 17.77
CA GLN A 99 22.09 -8.96 17.01
C GLN A 99 22.57 -9.99 16.00
N LEU A 100 22.66 -9.60 14.73
CA LEU A 100 23.25 -10.42 13.69
C LEU A 100 24.76 -10.40 13.81
N ASP A 101 25.42 -11.55 13.65
CA ASP A 101 26.87 -11.61 13.62
C ASP A 101 27.43 -11.18 12.25
N ALA A 102 28.73 -10.88 12.21
CA ALA A 102 29.41 -10.46 10.98
C ALA A 102 29.37 -11.50 9.85
N SER A 103 29.12 -12.77 10.16
CA SER A 103 28.97 -13.83 9.15
C SER A 103 27.57 -13.87 8.53
N GLY A 104 26.57 -13.27 9.18
CA GLY A 104 25.17 -13.37 8.80
C GLY A 104 24.57 -14.75 9.02
N GLN A 105 25.19 -15.59 9.85
CA GLN A 105 24.78 -16.99 10.07
C GLN A 105 24.35 -17.27 11.50
N LEU A 106 24.61 -16.35 12.43
CA LEU A 106 24.21 -16.46 13.82
C LEU A 106 23.54 -15.17 14.26
N ILE A 107 22.53 -15.30 15.12
CA ILE A 107 22.00 -14.19 15.89
C ILE A 107 22.25 -14.41 17.38
N SER A 108 22.50 -13.33 18.11
CA SER A 108 22.52 -13.31 19.57
C SER A 108 21.21 -12.73 20.09
N ILE A 109 20.46 -13.48 20.89
CA ILE A 109 19.20 -13.03 21.51
C ILE A 109 19.43 -12.52 22.95
N LYS A 110 18.39 -12.03 23.62
CA LYS A 110 18.40 -11.30 24.91
C LYS A 110 19.23 -11.92 26.06
N ASP A 111 19.50 -13.22 26.04
CA ASP A 111 20.33 -13.94 27.04
C ASP A 111 21.79 -14.16 26.59
N GLY A 112 22.23 -13.55 25.49
CA GLY A 112 23.52 -13.80 24.85
C GLY A 112 23.62 -15.17 24.17
N LYS A 113 22.52 -15.93 24.13
CA LYS A 113 22.42 -17.22 23.44
C LYS A 113 22.59 -16.98 21.94
N LYS A 114 23.57 -17.65 21.35
CA LYS A 114 23.78 -17.68 19.90
C LYS A 114 22.94 -18.79 19.29
N VAL A 115 22.15 -18.45 18.28
CA VAL A 115 21.36 -19.42 17.52
C VAL A 115 21.66 -19.28 16.03
N PRO A 116 21.65 -20.38 15.26
CA PRO A 116 21.77 -20.31 13.82
C PRO A 116 20.63 -19.48 13.21
N PHE A 117 21.02 -18.59 12.32
CA PHE A 117 20.15 -17.71 11.57
C PHE A 117 20.10 -18.14 10.11
N LYS A 118 18.90 -18.13 9.56
CA LYS A 118 18.63 -18.28 8.14
C LYS A 118 17.56 -17.30 7.73
N THR A 119 17.51 -16.98 6.45
CA THR A 119 16.40 -16.27 5.84
C THR A 119 15.42 -17.28 5.25
N VAL A 120 14.16 -16.88 5.09
CA VAL A 120 13.22 -17.60 4.24
C VAL A 120 13.78 -17.78 2.83
N LYS A 121 13.22 -18.71 2.07
CA LYS A 121 13.64 -18.90 0.68
C LYS A 121 13.22 -17.68 -0.16
N GLN A 122 14.14 -17.18 -0.98
CA GLN A 122 13.85 -16.19 -2.02
C GLN A 122 12.81 -16.75 -3.00
N ILE A 123 11.78 -15.97 -3.28
CA ILE A 123 10.87 -16.25 -4.40
C ILE A 123 11.68 -16.09 -5.69
N PRO A 124 11.67 -17.06 -6.63
CA PRO A 124 12.55 -17.03 -7.80
C PRO A 124 12.49 -15.76 -8.63
N GLN A 125 11.31 -15.12 -8.69
CA GLN A 125 11.07 -13.88 -9.43
C GLN A 125 11.45 -12.62 -8.65
N ASN A 126 11.67 -12.72 -7.33
CA ASN A 126 12.02 -11.57 -6.52
C ASN A 126 13.47 -11.14 -6.78
N GLN A 127 13.65 -9.93 -7.33
CA GLN A 127 14.96 -9.36 -7.63
C GLN A 127 15.56 -8.58 -6.44
N SER A 128 14.79 -8.36 -5.38
CA SER A 128 15.16 -7.63 -4.17
C SER A 128 15.24 -8.58 -2.98
N PHE A 129 16.41 -9.19 -2.81
CA PHE A 129 16.61 -10.16 -1.75
C PHE A 129 17.92 -9.95 -1.00
N TRP A 130 18.01 -10.60 0.16
CA TRP A 130 19.13 -10.53 1.07
C TRP A 130 20.47 -10.88 0.40
N ASN A 131 21.46 -10.00 0.53
CA ASN A 131 22.83 -10.20 0.05
C ASN A 131 23.87 -9.82 1.13
N GLN A 132 25.14 -9.70 0.73
CA GLN A 132 26.21 -9.31 1.65
C GLN A 132 26.07 -7.88 2.19
N ASP A 133 25.57 -6.95 1.40
CA ASP A 133 25.33 -5.56 1.81
C ASP A 133 24.19 -5.49 2.83
N THR A 134 23.15 -6.32 2.65
CA THR A 134 22.08 -6.51 3.65
C THR A 134 22.66 -6.99 4.98
N THR A 135 23.51 -8.03 4.95
CA THR A 135 24.21 -8.52 6.17
C THR A 135 25.03 -7.41 6.83
N ALA A 136 25.79 -6.63 6.05
CA ALA A 136 26.61 -5.54 6.56
C ALA A 136 25.77 -4.41 7.18
N PHE A 137 24.61 -4.12 6.60
CA PHE A 137 23.65 -3.15 7.10
C PHE A 137 23.10 -3.55 8.47
N PHE A 138 22.64 -4.80 8.63
CA PHE A 138 22.02 -5.28 9.87
C PHE A 138 23.01 -5.67 10.97
N ASN A 139 24.23 -6.12 10.64
CA ASN A 139 25.26 -6.47 11.65
C ASN A 139 25.71 -5.26 12.50
N GLN A 140 25.39 -4.03 12.10
CA GLN A 140 25.79 -2.81 12.82
C GLN A 140 24.71 -2.30 13.79
N ARG A 141 23.59 -3.02 13.95
CA ARG A 141 22.43 -2.56 14.72
C ARG A 141 21.68 -3.72 15.38
N ASP A 142 20.87 -3.39 16.38
CA ASP A 142 19.91 -4.33 16.93
C ASP A 142 18.73 -4.51 15.97
N ILE A 143 18.21 -5.73 15.89
CA ILE A 143 17.14 -6.10 14.95
C ILE A 143 16.00 -6.82 15.67
N ARG A 144 14.78 -6.57 15.18
CA ARG A 144 13.57 -7.34 15.47
C ARG A 144 13.33 -8.34 14.34
N LEU A 145 12.90 -9.55 14.66
CA LEU A 145 12.73 -10.62 13.69
C LEU A 145 11.35 -11.26 13.78
N ARG A 146 10.69 -11.45 12.64
CA ARG A 146 9.56 -12.39 12.52
C ARG A 146 9.97 -13.58 11.67
N GLY A 147 9.53 -14.78 12.06
CA GLY A 147 9.96 -15.99 11.38
C GLY A 147 9.44 -17.26 12.04
N GLU A 148 10.17 -18.34 11.86
CA GLU A 148 9.84 -19.65 12.43
C GLU A 148 11.07 -20.37 12.99
N TRP A 149 10.87 -21.16 14.05
CA TRP A 149 11.90 -22.07 14.56
C TRP A 149 11.86 -23.44 13.87
N ILE A 150 12.95 -23.81 13.19
CA ILE A 150 13.14 -25.14 12.59
C ILE A 150 14.50 -25.72 13.02
N ASP A 151 14.51 -26.91 13.62
CA ASP A 151 15.72 -27.64 14.03
C ASP A 151 16.73 -26.78 14.84
N ASN A 152 16.23 -25.99 15.81
CA ASN A 152 16.99 -25.01 16.61
C ASN A 152 17.61 -23.84 15.83
N LYS A 153 17.14 -23.59 14.60
CA LYS A 153 17.51 -22.45 13.78
C LYS A 153 16.32 -21.51 13.67
N PHE A 154 16.59 -20.22 13.64
CA PHE A 154 15.55 -19.24 13.35
C PHE A 154 15.59 -18.89 11.86
N ILE A 155 14.48 -19.11 11.17
CA ILE A 155 14.30 -18.76 9.76
C ILE A 155 13.50 -17.46 9.71
N ALA A 156 14.17 -16.34 9.48
CA ALA A 156 13.56 -15.03 9.44
C ALA A 156 12.83 -14.79 8.11
N ARG A 157 11.57 -14.35 8.22
CA ARG A 157 10.77 -13.79 7.12
C ARG A 157 10.80 -12.26 7.11
N THR A 158 10.93 -11.64 8.29
CA THR A 158 11.00 -10.18 8.45
C THR A 158 12.22 -9.83 9.29
N VAL A 159 12.96 -8.79 8.88
CA VAL A 159 14.12 -8.27 9.64
C VAL A 159 14.00 -6.75 9.74
N TRP A 160 13.63 -6.26 10.92
CA TRP A 160 13.34 -4.85 11.17
C TRP A 160 14.46 -4.18 12.01
N PRO A 161 15.03 -3.05 11.56
CA PRO A 161 15.99 -2.29 12.36
C PRO A 161 15.34 -1.66 13.60
N LEU A 162 15.87 -1.92 14.80
CA LEU A 162 15.33 -1.31 16.03
C LEU A 162 15.70 0.18 16.19
N ASP A 163 16.62 0.69 15.37
CA ASP A 163 16.96 2.12 15.30
C ASP A 163 16.04 2.93 14.37
N PHE A 164 15.08 2.29 13.70
CA PHE A 164 14.04 2.98 12.93
C PHE A 164 12.95 3.46 13.88
N VAL A 165 13.24 4.57 14.56
CA VAL A 165 12.41 5.16 15.61
C VAL A 165 12.25 6.67 15.44
N ILE A 166 11.08 7.20 15.77
CA ILE A 166 10.80 8.64 15.81
C ILE A 166 11.29 9.18 17.16
N THR A 167 12.59 9.42 17.25
CA THR A 167 13.27 9.97 18.43
C THR A 167 14.28 11.04 18.02
N ASN A 168 14.85 11.77 18.99
CA ASN A 168 15.93 12.75 18.74
C ASN A 168 15.61 13.77 17.63
N PHE A 169 14.34 14.17 17.54
CA PHE A 169 13.81 15.07 16.53
C PHE A 169 14.09 16.53 16.89
N GLN A 170 14.01 17.39 15.88
CA GLN A 170 14.01 18.83 16.03
C GLN A 170 12.69 19.39 15.49
N LEU A 171 12.12 20.38 16.20
CA LEU A 171 11.03 21.19 15.68
C LEU A 171 11.56 22.06 14.55
N LEU A 172 11.28 21.65 13.32
CA LEU A 172 11.67 22.32 12.10
C LEU A 172 10.46 22.35 11.17
N PRO A 173 9.60 23.37 11.25
CA PRO A 173 8.47 23.53 10.33
C PRO A 173 8.95 23.65 8.88
N LEU A 174 8.05 23.42 7.92
CA LEU A 174 8.31 23.74 6.52
C LEU A 174 8.61 25.24 6.39
N ASN A 175 9.71 25.58 5.72
CA ASN A 175 10.03 26.97 5.43
C ASN A 175 9.33 27.46 4.14
N ALA A 176 9.51 28.73 3.76
CA ALA A 176 8.80 29.33 2.62
C ALA A 176 9.18 28.72 1.25
N ASP A 177 10.35 28.09 1.16
CA ASP A 177 10.90 27.46 -0.04
C ASP A 177 10.80 25.92 0.04
N GLU A 178 10.13 25.38 1.07
CA GLU A 178 9.90 23.94 1.27
C GLU A 178 8.40 23.60 1.22
N ASP A 179 8.11 22.48 0.59
CA ASP A 179 6.84 21.75 0.60
C ASP A 179 7.11 20.25 0.78
N LEU A 180 6.06 19.43 0.79
CA LEU A 180 6.23 17.98 0.97
C LEU A 180 6.97 17.34 -0.22
N GLN A 181 6.68 17.76 -1.44
CA GLN A 181 7.39 17.31 -2.65
C GLN A 181 8.89 17.53 -2.57
N THR A 182 9.33 18.75 -2.25
CA THR A 182 10.75 19.10 -2.13
C THR A 182 11.43 18.35 -0.99
N LEU A 183 10.73 18.05 0.12
CA LEU A 183 11.27 17.19 1.18
C LEU A 183 11.46 15.74 0.73
N ILE A 184 10.53 15.22 -0.07
CA ILE A 184 10.58 13.86 -0.60
C ILE A 184 11.71 13.73 -1.62
N GLN A 185 11.82 14.67 -2.56
CA GLN A 185 12.79 14.64 -3.65
C GLN A 185 14.21 15.04 -3.21
N ALA A 186 14.38 15.66 -2.04
CA ALA A 186 15.71 16.02 -1.52
C ALA A 186 16.61 14.78 -1.31
N ASP A 187 17.92 14.97 -1.55
CA ASP A 187 18.98 13.97 -1.39
C ASP A 187 18.78 12.68 -2.21
N ASP A 188 18.37 12.80 -3.49
CA ASP A 188 18.05 11.68 -4.39
C ASP A 188 17.01 10.74 -3.78
N GLY A 189 15.88 11.33 -3.35
CA GLY A 189 14.85 10.60 -2.61
C GLY A 189 15.28 10.12 -1.22
N GLY A 190 16.47 10.48 -0.76
CA GLY A 190 17.00 10.03 0.52
C GLY A 190 17.37 8.54 0.56
N VAL A 191 17.52 7.87 -0.59
CA VAL A 191 17.71 6.42 -0.67
C VAL A 191 18.94 5.89 0.08
N ARG A 192 20.00 6.71 0.19
CA ARG A 192 21.24 6.41 0.93
C ARG A 192 21.38 7.16 2.26
N GLN A 193 20.37 7.95 2.64
CA GLN A 193 20.40 8.73 3.87
C GLN A 193 20.11 7.85 5.09
N PRO A 194 20.48 8.25 6.33
CA PRO A 194 20.00 7.56 7.51
C PRO A 194 18.50 7.74 7.69
N HIS A 195 17.87 6.85 8.48
CA HIS A 195 16.52 7.08 8.99
C HIS A 195 16.46 8.43 9.71
N GLN A 196 15.46 9.24 9.37
CA GLN A 196 15.34 10.60 9.89
C GLN A 196 13.90 10.89 10.28
N SER A 197 13.72 11.56 11.43
CA SER A 197 12.45 12.14 11.84
C SER A 197 12.58 13.64 12.07
N ARG A 198 11.66 14.41 11.49
CA ARG A 198 11.55 15.87 11.60
C ARG A 198 10.18 16.20 12.20
N LEU A 199 10.14 17.00 13.26
CA LEU A 199 8.88 17.50 13.82
C LEU A 199 8.49 18.77 13.05
N LEU A 200 7.41 18.72 12.29
CA LEU A 200 6.94 19.85 11.46
C LEU A 200 6.09 20.84 12.26
N TRP A 201 5.32 20.35 13.24
CA TRP A 201 4.40 21.17 14.00
C TRP A 201 4.05 20.52 15.34
N GLU A 202 3.79 21.34 16.37
CA GLU A 202 3.18 20.89 17.62
C GLU A 202 2.17 21.92 18.14
N ARG A 203 1.09 21.45 18.79
CA ARG A 203 -0.02 22.31 19.24
C ARG A 203 0.40 23.30 20.30
N THR A 204 1.09 22.79 21.31
CA THR A 204 1.74 23.58 22.36
C THR A 204 3.18 23.13 22.49
N PRO A 205 4.11 24.02 22.88
CA PRO A 205 5.50 23.65 23.10
C PRO A 205 5.65 22.40 23.97
N GLY A 206 6.30 21.36 23.45
CA GLY A 206 6.52 20.10 24.14
C GLY A 206 5.41 19.04 24.00
N SER A 207 4.36 19.27 23.19
CA SER A 207 3.31 18.26 22.95
C SER A 207 3.89 16.97 22.37
N ALA A 208 4.90 17.13 21.51
CA ALA A 208 5.66 16.06 20.89
C ALA A 208 6.35 15.12 21.91
N MET A 209 6.79 15.65 23.06
CA MET A 209 7.42 14.83 24.11
C MET A 209 6.41 13.90 24.82
N GLY A 210 5.12 14.23 24.77
CA GLY A 210 4.05 13.42 25.32
C GLY A 210 3.41 12.50 24.27
N ALA A 211 4.07 12.20 23.16
CA ALA A 211 3.52 11.38 22.09
C ALA A 211 3.30 9.91 22.50
N ALA A 212 4.12 9.37 23.39
CA ALA A 212 4.03 7.98 23.82
C ALA A 212 2.63 7.59 24.30
N GLY A 213 2.11 6.46 23.79
CA GLY A 213 0.77 5.96 24.09
C GLY A 213 -0.36 6.70 23.37
N LYS A 214 -0.08 7.72 22.57
CA LYS A 214 -1.13 8.45 21.85
C LYS A 214 -1.48 7.78 20.53
N PRO A 215 -2.76 7.81 20.13
CA PRO A 215 -3.19 7.35 18.81
C PRO A 215 -2.48 8.09 17.68
N VAL A 216 -2.28 7.38 16.58
CA VAL A 216 -1.59 7.86 15.39
C VAL A 216 -2.49 7.73 14.17
N PHE A 217 -2.49 8.77 13.34
CA PHE A 217 -2.98 8.75 11.97
C PHE A 217 -1.83 9.15 11.05
N GLY A 218 -1.47 8.30 10.09
CA GLY A 218 -0.31 8.53 9.23
C GLY A 218 -0.59 8.25 7.76
N LEU A 219 0.25 8.84 6.91
CA LEU A 219 0.31 8.59 5.48
C LEU A 219 1.65 7.91 5.18
N MET A 220 1.64 6.86 4.38
CA MET A 220 2.84 6.17 3.89
C MET A 220 2.96 6.39 2.38
N LEU A 221 4.14 6.83 1.95
CA LEU A 221 4.52 6.90 0.55
C LEU A 221 5.82 6.11 0.37
N ASN A 222 5.80 5.09 -0.48
CA ASN A 222 7.02 4.42 -0.91
C ASN A 222 7.40 4.94 -2.29
N GLY A 223 8.69 5.15 -2.52
CA GLY A 223 9.22 5.74 -3.74
C GLY A 223 9.18 4.87 -4.98
N ALA A 224 9.85 5.33 -6.02
CA ALA A 224 10.07 4.61 -7.26
C ALA A 224 11.01 3.41 -7.05
N GLN A 225 10.78 2.34 -7.79
CA GLN A 225 11.74 1.23 -7.87
C GLN A 225 12.81 1.56 -8.91
N GLY A 226 14.07 1.21 -8.63
CA GLY A 226 15.20 1.70 -9.45
C GLY A 226 15.38 1.05 -10.82
N ASP A 227 14.76 -0.11 -11.06
CA ASP A 227 14.87 -0.88 -12.31
C ASP A 227 13.51 -1.36 -12.85
N ASP A 228 12.41 -1.08 -12.16
CA ASP A 228 11.05 -1.45 -12.58
C ASP A 228 10.27 -0.18 -12.93
N HIS A 229 10.21 0.06 -14.24
CA HIS A 229 9.61 1.25 -14.82
C HIS A 229 8.08 1.26 -14.68
N GLU A 230 7.43 0.13 -14.35
CA GLU A 230 5.99 0.12 -14.03
C GLU A 230 5.71 0.66 -12.62
N ALA A 231 6.73 0.73 -11.77
CA ALA A 231 6.62 1.09 -10.36
C ALA A 231 7.21 2.47 -10.00
N LEU A 232 7.40 3.37 -10.99
CA LEU A 232 7.93 4.73 -10.79
C LEU A 232 6.99 5.64 -9.98
N ALA A 233 5.68 5.41 -10.03
CA ALA A 233 4.70 6.20 -9.29
C ALA A 233 4.71 5.91 -7.77
N GLY A 234 5.40 4.85 -7.35
CA GLY A 234 5.47 4.48 -5.95
C GLY A 234 4.29 3.65 -5.45
N HIS A 235 4.04 3.70 -4.14
CA HIS A 235 2.89 3.04 -3.52
C HIS A 235 2.43 3.81 -2.29
N PHE A 236 1.11 3.86 -2.06
CA PHE A 236 0.50 4.65 -1.01
C PHE A 236 -0.31 3.79 -0.05
N ALA A 237 -0.24 4.11 1.23
CA ALA A 237 -1.13 3.54 2.24
C ALA A 237 -1.43 4.56 3.34
N VAL A 238 -2.57 4.39 4.01
CA VAL A 238 -2.86 5.09 5.26
C VAL A 238 -2.51 4.18 6.43
N ILE A 239 -1.95 4.76 7.48
CA ILE A 239 -1.45 4.09 8.67
C ILE A 239 -2.28 4.50 9.88
N THR A 240 -2.58 3.54 10.75
CA THR A 240 -3.12 3.83 12.09
C THR A 240 -2.36 3.03 13.15
N GLY A 241 -2.38 3.49 14.40
CA GLY A 241 -1.72 2.79 15.49
C GLY A 241 -1.61 3.62 16.75
N GLN A 242 -0.65 3.24 17.60
CA GLN A 242 -0.33 3.95 18.82
C GLN A 242 1.18 4.25 18.85
N PHE A 243 1.55 5.47 19.22
CA PHE A 243 2.95 5.87 19.25
C PHE A 243 3.69 5.14 20.39
N ASN A 244 4.69 4.32 20.08
CA ASN A 244 5.34 3.50 21.10
C ASN A 244 6.22 4.34 22.03
N THR A 245 6.44 3.83 23.25
CA THR A 245 7.19 4.56 24.28
C THR A 245 8.67 4.76 23.90
N ASP A 246 9.22 3.86 23.09
CA ASP A 246 10.58 3.94 22.54
C ASP A 246 10.65 4.72 21.21
N GLY A 247 9.51 5.26 20.74
CA GLY A 247 9.40 5.93 19.44
C GLY A 247 9.36 4.98 18.25
N SER A 248 9.34 3.66 18.47
CA SER A 248 9.15 2.70 17.38
C SER A 248 7.74 2.77 16.81
N TYR A 249 7.59 2.27 15.59
CA TYR A 249 6.34 2.26 14.84
C TYR A 249 6.15 0.95 14.07
N HIS A 250 6.85 -0.10 14.52
CA HIS A 250 6.97 -1.39 13.86
C HIS A 250 5.66 -2.20 13.83
N ASP A 251 4.74 -1.89 14.73
CA ASP A 251 3.44 -2.53 14.93
C ASP A 251 2.26 -1.70 14.40
N TRP A 252 2.51 -0.51 13.85
CA TRP A 252 1.46 0.31 13.25
C TRP A 252 0.83 -0.43 12.06
N LEU A 253 -0.48 -0.33 11.94
CA LEU A 253 -1.25 -1.00 10.90
C LEU A 253 -1.16 -0.21 9.60
N VAL A 254 -0.68 -0.88 8.55
CA VAL A 254 -0.61 -0.36 7.19
C VAL A 254 -1.71 -1.01 6.36
N ASN A 255 -2.56 -0.20 5.75
CA ASN A 255 -3.65 -0.66 4.89
C ASN A 255 -3.13 -0.93 3.47
N ASN A 256 -2.59 -2.13 3.25
CA ASN A 256 -1.85 -2.50 2.04
C ASN A 256 -2.78 -3.07 0.96
N PHE A 257 -3.06 -2.30 -0.10
CA PHE A 257 -3.90 -2.75 -1.21
C PHE A 257 -3.07 -3.13 -2.43
N TYR A 258 -3.14 -4.38 -2.83
CA TYR A 258 -2.61 -4.91 -4.09
C TYR A 258 -3.70 -5.66 -4.84
N ASN A 259 -3.47 -6.03 -6.09
CA ASN A 259 -4.44 -6.81 -6.85
C ASN A 259 -4.58 -8.23 -6.26
N LEU A 260 -5.79 -8.62 -5.86
CA LEU A 260 -6.08 -9.96 -5.30
C LEU A 260 -5.89 -11.08 -6.33
N ASP A 261 -6.11 -10.76 -7.61
CA ASP A 261 -6.19 -11.72 -8.71
C ASP A 261 -4.83 -12.08 -9.31
N VAL A 262 -3.73 -11.58 -8.72
CA VAL A 262 -2.37 -11.88 -9.17
C VAL A 262 -1.51 -12.44 -8.04
N ILE A 263 -0.60 -13.34 -8.40
CA ILE A 263 0.45 -13.83 -7.54
C ILE A 263 1.64 -12.89 -7.74
N SER A 264 1.91 -12.04 -6.74
CA SER A 264 3.04 -11.13 -6.78
C SER A 264 4.36 -11.90 -6.87
N GLU A 265 5.24 -11.40 -7.73
CA GLU A 265 6.66 -11.75 -7.87
C GLU A 265 7.47 -11.59 -6.57
N LYS A 266 6.98 -10.74 -5.66
CA LYS A 266 7.53 -10.45 -4.33
C LYS A 266 6.75 -11.15 -3.21
N GLY A 267 5.69 -11.90 -3.54
CA GLY A 267 4.82 -12.52 -2.53
C GLY A 267 4.01 -11.52 -1.71
N ILE A 268 3.81 -10.30 -2.20
CA ILE A 268 2.98 -9.28 -1.54
C ILE A 268 1.51 -9.73 -1.56
N LEU A 269 0.84 -9.58 -0.43
CA LEU A 269 -0.60 -9.78 -0.30
C LEU A 269 -1.28 -8.45 0.00
N ALA A 270 -2.44 -8.24 -0.62
CA ALA A 270 -3.38 -7.22 -0.17
C ALA A 270 -3.91 -7.60 1.21
N ALA A 271 -3.61 -6.78 2.22
CA ALA A 271 -4.00 -7.01 3.60
C ALA A 271 -3.79 -5.76 4.47
N VAL A 272 -4.43 -5.72 5.63
CA VAL A 272 -3.89 -4.90 6.73
C VAL A 272 -2.69 -5.64 7.30
N THR A 273 -1.55 -4.97 7.51
CA THR A 273 -0.32 -5.61 7.98
C THR A 273 0.45 -4.69 8.91
N PRO A 274 1.18 -5.19 9.92
CA PRO A 274 2.08 -4.36 10.72
C PRO A 274 3.19 -3.77 9.84
N MET A 275 3.70 -2.62 10.27
CA MET A 275 4.72 -1.85 9.56
C MET A 275 6.00 -2.64 9.32
N ASP A 276 6.47 -3.42 10.31
CA ASP A 276 7.68 -4.22 10.16
C ASP A 276 7.57 -5.22 9.00
N ASN A 277 6.43 -5.89 8.88
CA ASN A 277 6.15 -6.81 7.78
C ASN A 277 6.01 -6.05 6.45
N TYR A 278 5.25 -4.94 6.45
CA TYR A 278 5.04 -4.14 5.25
C TYR A 278 6.35 -3.58 4.66
N LEU A 279 7.24 -3.06 5.50
CA LEU A 279 8.49 -2.45 5.04
C LEU A 279 9.63 -3.45 4.93
N ALA A 280 9.67 -4.50 5.75
CA ALA A 280 10.88 -5.30 5.95
C ALA A 280 10.67 -6.84 5.93
N ASP A 281 9.56 -7.34 5.37
CA ASP A 281 9.50 -8.74 4.88
C ASP A 281 10.59 -8.95 3.80
N LEU A 282 11.34 -10.04 3.88
CA LEU A 282 12.49 -10.31 3.02
C LEU A 282 12.14 -10.51 1.55
N ASN A 283 10.89 -10.89 1.24
CA ASN A 283 10.40 -10.97 -0.13
C ASN A 283 9.51 -9.78 -0.49
N ALA A 284 8.60 -9.39 0.41
CA ALA A 284 7.52 -8.43 0.12
C ALA A 284 7.82 -6.98 0.57
N GLY A 285 8.80 -6.80 1.46
CA GLY A 285 9.05 -5.55 2.17
C GLY A 285 9.43 -4.39 1.25
N GLN A 286 8.67 -3.30 1.34
CA GLN A 286 8.85 -2.14 0.46
C GLN A 286 10.26 -1.55 0.50
N ASN A 287 10.90 -1.55 1.67
CA ASN A 287 12.20 -0.91 1.85
C ASN A 287 13.36 -1.68 1.25
N TYR A 288 13.21 -2.92 0.75
CA TYR A 288 14.33 -3.60 0.09
C TYR A 288 14.61 -3.07 -1.32
N TYR A 289 13.65 -2.38 -1.93
CA TYR A 289 13.73 -1.95 -3.34
C TYR A 289 13.37 -0.48 -3.59
N ARG A 290 13.09 0.30 -2.55
CA ARG A 290 12.81 1.74 -2.63
C ARG A 290 12.93 2.44 -1.28
N PRO A 291 13.17 3.77 -1.24
CA PRO A 291 12.98 4.56 -0.03
C PRO A 291 11.49 4.75 0.30
N SER A 292 11.19 5.13 1.54
CA SER A 292 9.83 5.40 2.00
C SER A 292 9.76 6.67 2.86
N TYR A 293 8.58 7.27 2.92
CA TYR A 293 8.30 8.51 3.63
C TYR A 293 6.98 8.38 4.39
N MET A 294 6.93 8.95 5.59
CA MET A 294 5.69 9.08 6.34
C MET A 294 5.41 10.53 6.71
N LEU A 295 4.14 10.90 6.67
CA LEU A 295 3.62 12.06 7.38
C LEU A 295 2.66 11.57 8.46
N VAL A 296 2.96 11.89 9.72
CA VAL A 296 2.30 11.26 10.86
C VAL A 296 1.73 12.33 11.77
N ALA A 297 0.45 12.25 12.12
CA ALA A 297 -0.16 13.02 13.19
C ALA A 297 -0.30 12.16 14.45
N THR A 298 0.24 12.65 15.56
CA THR A 298 -0.11 12.13 16.90
C THR A 298 -1.34 12.86 17.41
N LEU A 299 -2.32 12.11 17.90
CA LEU A 299 -3.63 12.63 18.24
C LEU A 299 -3.88 12.57 19.76
N LYS A 300 -4.56 13.59 20.29
CA LYS A 300 -5.05 13.61 21.68
C LYS A 300 -6.09 12.53 21.95
N ASN A 301 -6.94 12.24 20.97
CA ASN A 301 -7.91 11.14 21.00
C ASN A 301 -7.89 10.40 19.65
N GLY A 302 -8.27 9.13 19.68
CA GLY A 302 -8.13 8.25 18.51
C GLY A 302 -9.31 8.25 17.55
N GLN A 303 -10.34 9.08 17.75
CA GLN A 303 -11.62 8.92 17.05
C GLN A 303 -11.47 8.93 15.53
N ALA A 304 -10.77 9.91 14.96
CA ALA A 304 -10.57 10.00 13.51
C ALA A 304 -9.79 8.78 12.95
N ALA A 305 -8.75 8.32 13.65
CA ALA A 305 -7.99 7.13 13.26
C ALA A 305 -8.84 5.85 13.35
N THR A 306 -9.65 5.72 14.40
CA THR A 306 -10.58 4.60 14.59
C THR A 306 -11.64 4.56 13.51
N GLU A 307 -12.32 5.68 13.22
CA GLU A 307 -13.36 5.76 12.19
C GLU A 307 -12.80 5.40 10.81
N PHE A 308 -11.59 5.86 10.49
CA PHE A 308 -10.89 5.45 9.27
C PHE A 308 -10.59 3.96 9.24
N GLN A 309 -9.93 3.42 10.27
CA GLN A 309 -9.50 2.03 10.27
C GLN A 309 -10.70 1.06 10.22
N GLN A 310 -11.79 1.36 10.93
CA GLN A 310 -13.01 0.55 10.87
C GLN A 310 -13.64 0.58 9.48
N SER A 311 -13.68 1.75 8.85
CA SER A 311 -14.23 1.92 7.50
C SER A 311 -13.39 1.20 6.43
N ILE A 312 -12.07 1.37 6.46
CA ILE A 312 -11.17 0.74 5.48
C ILE A 312 -11.07 -0.79 5.68
N ASN A 313 -11.21 -1.28 6.92
CA ASN A 313 -11.32 -2.73 7.17
C ASN A 313 -12.55 -3.31 6.47
N GLN A 314 -13.69 -2.62 6.51
CA GLN A 314 -14.88 -3.08 5.78
C GLN A 314 -14.70 -3.00 4.27
N VAL A 315 -14.06 -1.94 3.75
CA VAL A 315 -13.66 -1.90 2.33
C VAL A 315 -12.77 -3.09 1.97
N MET A 316 -11.80 -3.46 2.80
CA MET A 316 -10.95 -4.64 2.59
C MET A 316 -11.75 -5.95 2.64
N ASN A 317 -12.75 -6.08 3.52
CA ASN A 317 -13.62 -7.26 3.55
C ASN A 317 -14.46 -7.41 2.27
N TYR A 318 -15.01 -6.29 1.76
CA TYR A 318 -15.66 -6.27 0.44
C TYR A 318 -14.67 -6.61 -0.69
N PHE A 319 -13.41 -6.20 -0.56
CA PHE A 319 -12.37 -6.53 -1.51
C PHE A 319 -12.11 -8.03 -1.55
N TYR A 320 -11.92 -8.67 -0.37
CA TYR A 320 -11.76 -10.12 -0.29
C TYR A 320 -12.95 -10.88 -0.86
N ARG A 321 -14.17 -10.34 -0.75
CA ARG A 321 -15.38 -10.93 -1.33
C ARG A 321 -15.49 -10.77 -2.86
N HIS A 322 -14.52 -10.11 -3.50
CA HIS A 322 -14.53 -9.74 -4.91
C HIS A 322 -15.72 -8.85 -5.31
N GLU A 323 -16.26 -8.07 -4.37
CA GLU A 323 -17.39 -7.15 -4.64
C GLU A 323 -16.94 -5.86 -5.34
N PHE A 324 -15.64 -5.65 -5.46
CA PHE A 324 -15.02 -4.73 -6.41
C PHE A 324 -13.65 -5.27 -6.85
N LEU A 325 -13.20 -4.86 -8.03
CA LEU A 325 -11.93 -5.27 -8.61
C LEU A 325 -10.86 -4.19 -8.45
N TYR A 326 -9.61 -4.62 -8.26
CA TYR A 326 -8.47 -3.72 -8.31
C TYR A 326 -8.31 -3.19 -9.73
N ASN A 327 -8.31 -1.86 -9.89
CA ASN A 327 -8.12 -1.21 -11.18
C ASN A 327 -7.03 -0.15 -11.03
N HIS A 328 -5.95 -0.29 -11.78
CA HIS A 328 -4.75 0.54 -11.65
C HIS A 328 -4.98 2.06 -11.81
N ALA A 329 -6.05 2.46 -12.51
CA ALA A 329 -6.44 3.86 -12.63
C ALA A 329 -7.53 4.24 -11.61
N GLY A 330 -8.63 3.49 -11.55
CA GLY A 330 -9.84 3.90 -10.84
C GLY A 330 -10.00 3.40 -9.39
N ALA A 331 -9.39 2.26 -9.05
CA ALA A 331 -9.52 1.58 -7.75
C ALA A 331 -8.19 0.90 -7.38
N ASN A 332 -7.13 1.71 -7.33
CA ASN A 332 -5.81 1.30 -6.88
C ASN A 332 -5.63 1.62 -5.38
N CYS A 333 -4.46 1.31 -4.81
CA CYS A 333 -4.16 1.59 -3.40
C CYS A 333 -4.46 3.04 -2.97
N THR A 334 -4.14 4.01 -3.83
CA THR A 334 -4.37 5.43 -3.61
C THR A 334 -5.86 5.77 -3.68
N GLY A 335 -6.53 5.40 -4.77
CA GLY A 335 -7.94 5.72 -5.00
C GLY A 335 -8.86 5.13 -3.92
N ILE A 336 -8.63 3.87 -3.54
CA ILE A 336 -9.39 3.21 -2.47
C ILE A 336 -9.25 3.97 -1.13
N SER A 337 -8.03 4.36 -0.79
CA SER A 337 -7.74 5.08 0.45
C SER A 337 -8.36 6.48 0.46
N ILE A 338 -8.21 7.23 -0.63
CA ILE A 338 -8.75 8.58 -0.81
C ILE A 338 -10.27 8.59 -0.78
N ASP A 339 -10.90 7.65 -1.48
CA ASP A 339 -12.36 7.55 -1.51
C ASP A 339 -12.93 7.21 -0.13
N THR A 340 -12.20 6.42 0.66
CA THR A 340 -12.57 6.12 2.06
C THR A 340 -12.45 7.35 2.95
N LEU A 341 -11.39 8.15 2.81
CA LEU A 341 -11.24 9.42 3.56
C LEU A 341 -12.32 10.44 3.18
N ARG A 342 -12.66 10.53 1.90
CA ARG A 342 -13.74 11.40 1.40
C ARG A 342 -15.11 10.95 1.91
N ALA A 343 -15.36 9.65 1.99
CA ALA A 343 -16.60 9.11 2.56
C ALA A 343 -16.80 9.46 4.05
N LEU A 344 -15.71 9.55 4.81
CA LEU A 344 -15.73 10.03 6.19
C LEU A 344 -16.01 11.53 6.30
N GLY A 345 -15.87 12.27 5.20
CA GLY A 345 -16.09 13.70 5.12
C GLY A 345 -14.80 14.52 5.13
N TRP A 346 -13.63 13.92 4.90
CA TRP A 346 -12.43 14.72 4.66
C TRP A 346 -12.44 15.25 3.22
N GLU A 347 -12.58 16.57 3.08
CA GLU A 347 -12.55 17.29 1.80
C GLU A 347 -11.11 17.49 1.30
N VAL A 348 -10.41 16.37 1.05
CA VAL A 348 -9.05 16.38 0.48
C VAL A 348 -9.08 17.06 -0.90
N PRO A 349 -8.34 18.17 -1.10
CA PRO A 349 -8.36 18.93 -2.35
C PRO A 349 -7.94 18.10 -3.55
N GLU A 350 -8.78 18.07 -4.59
CA GLU A 350 -8.43 17.49 -5.89
C GLU A 350 -7.28 18.28 -6.56
N ARG A 351 -6.46 17.58 -7.35
CA ARG A 351 -5.33 18.15 -8.10
C ARG A 351 -5.52 18.04 -9.62
N GLY A 352 -6.77 17.78 -10.05
CA GLY A 352 -7.17 17.75 -11.45
C GLY A 352 -6.78 16.43 -12.14
N ILE A 353 -6.83 16.43 -13.46
CA ILE A 353 -6.46 15.28 -14.31
C ILE A 353 -5.24 15.67 -15.18
N ASN A 354 -4.54 14.70 -15.74
CA ASN A 354 -3.41 14.98 -16.65
C ASN A 354 -3.88 15.65 -17.95
N GLY A 355 -4.96 15.15 -18.59
CA GLY A 355 -5.61 15.88 -19.68
C GLY A 355 -6.45 15.04 -20.64
N TYR A 356 -7.70 15.46 -20.89
CA TYR A 356 -8.63 14.77 -21.80
C TYR A 356 -8.15 14.70 -23.26
N VAL A 357 -7.57 15.77 -23.80
CA VAL A 357 -7.10 15.78 -25.20
C VAL A 357 -5.89 14.87 -25.36
N GLN A 358 -4.98 14.89 -24.38
CA GLN A 358 -3.85 13.96 -24.33
C GLN A 358 -4.33 12.52 -24.23
N ALA A 359 -5.36 12.23 -23.42
CA ALA A 359 -5.95 10.89 -23.31
C ALA A 359 -6.47 10.35 -24.64
N ILE A 360 -7.21 11.17 -25.39
CA ILE A 360 -7.71 10.79 -26.72
C ILE A 360 -6.56 10.53 -27.69
N GLY A 361 -5.56 11.43 -27.72
CA GLY A 361 -4.38 11.28 -28.57
C GLY A 361 -3.58 10.02 -28.24
N ALA A 362 -3.30 9.79 -26.95
CA ALA A 362 -2.59 8.63 -26.44
C ALA A 362 -3.33 7.33 -26.77
N TYR A 363 -4.67 7.29 -26.61
CA TYR A 363 -5.47 6.14 -27.00
C TYR A 363 -5.24 5.78 -28.48
N PHE A 364 -5.43 6.73 -29.41
CA PHE A 364 -5.24 6.46 -30.83
C PHE A 364 -3.80 6.10 -31.18
N TYR A 365 -2.83 6.76 -30.55
CA TYR A 365 -1.41 6.47 -30.73
C TYR A 365 -1.11 5.01 -30.36
N THR A 366 -1.46 4.58 -29.14
CA THR A 366 -1.25 3.21 -28.65
C THR A 366 -1.95 2.18 -29.52
N VAL A 367 -3.19 2.43 -29.97
CA VAL A 367 -3.88 1.51 -30.90
C VAL A 367 -3.11 1.35 -32.23
N ILE A 368 -2.49 2.42 -32.73
CA ILE A 368 -1.75 2.39 -34.00
C ILE A 368 -0.37 1.74 -33.83
N THR A 369 0.34 2.04 -32.74
CA THR A 369 1.72 1.60 -32.52
C THR A 369 1.83 0.22 -31.89
N GLU A 370 0.97 -0.09 -30.92
CA GLU A 370 1.02 -1.33 -30.14
C GLU A 370 -0.04 -2.35 -30.58
N MET A 371 -1.07 -1.91 -31.32
CA MET A 371 -2.19 -2.76 -31.76
C MET A 371 -2.95 -3.44 -30.60
N ASP A 372 -2.92 -2.83 -29.41
CA ASP A 372 -3.54 -3.34 -28.19
C ASP A 372 -4.59 -2.34 -27.67
N LEU A 373 -5.85 -2.78 -27.64
CA LEU A 373 -6.98 -1.96 -27.16
C LEU A 373 -7.03 -1.88 -25.64
N ASP A 374 -6.54 -2.89 -24.92
CA ASP A 374 -6.53 -2.90 -23.46
C ASP A 374 -5.42 -1.97 -22.94
N ALA A 375 -4.25 -2.00 -23.57
CA ALA A 375 -3.17 -1.02 -23.30
C ALA A 375 -3.63 0.42 -23.62
N ALA A 376 -4.31 0.62 -24.76
CA ALA A 376 -4.89 1.92 -25.11
C ALA A 376 -5.96 2.38 -24.12
N ARG A 377 -6.77 1.44 -23.61
CA ARG A 377 -7.76 1.74 -22.57
C ARG A 377 -7.10 2.16 -21.26
N GLN A 378 -6.05 1.45 -20.87
CA GLN A 378 -5.31 1.74 -19.64
C GLN A 378 -4.71 3.15 -19.68
N ILE A 379 -3.98 3.51 -20.74
CA ILE A 379 -3.37 4.84 -20.85
C ILE A 379 -4.43 5.95 -20.87
N TYR A 380 -5.58 5.71 -21.53
CA TYR A 380 -6.69 6.64 -21.52
C TYR A 380 -7.22 6.88 -20.10
N ASP A 381 -7.50 5.81 -19.35
CA ASP A 381 -8.01 5.90 -17.97
C ASP A 381 -7.02 6.60 -17.03
N TYR A 382 -5.72 6.31 -17.17
CA TYR A 382 -4.67 7.01 -16.42
C TYR A 382 -4.67 8.52 -16.67
N LEU A 383 -4.89 8.95 -17.91
CA LEU A 383 -4.84 10.36 -18.26
C LEU A 383 -6.09 11.16 -17.85
N ILE A 384 -7.23 10.49 -17.67
CA ILE A 384 -8.49 11.13 -17.27
C ILE A 384 -8.85 10.95 -15.80
N THR A 385 -8.12 10.11 -15.06
CA THR A 385 -8.37 9.92 -13.64
C THR A 385 -7.83 11.13 -12.85
N GLU A 386 -8.61 11.57 -11.86
CA GLU A 386 -8.19 12.62 -10.93
C GLU A 386 -6.92 12.18 -10.17
N THR A 387 -5.89 13.02 -10.19
CA THR A 387 -4.53 12.63 -9.85
C THR A 387 -4.36 12.27 -8.38
N THR A 388 -5.15 12.85 -7.46
CA THR A 388 -5.12 12.41 -6.05
C THR A 388 -5.68 11.01 -5.86
N ARG A 389 -6.51 10.49 -6.78
CA ARG A 389 -6.97 9.08 -6.76
C ARG A 389 -6.02 8.14 -7.51
N LEU A 390 -5.08 8.67 -8.29
CA LEU A 390 -4.23 7.89 -9.19
C LEU A 390 -2.79 7.75 -8.69
N LEU A 391 -2.15 8.87 -8.37
CA LEU A 391 -0.71 8.96 -8.14
C LEU A 391 -0.41 9.00 -6.63
N PRO A 392 0.34 8.01 -6.09
CA PRO A 392 0.73 7.96 -4.68
C PRO A 392 1.31 9.26 -4.13
N ALA A 393 2.24 9.87 -4.85
CA ALA A 393 2.93 11.08 -4.44
C ALA A 393 1.99 12.30 -4.36
N VAL A 394 1.11 12.44 -5.35
CA VAL A 394 0.11 13.53 -5.39
C VAL A 394 -0.91 13.40 -4.26
N ALA A 395 -1.33 12.17 -3.95
CA ALA A 395 -2.23 11.91 -2.83
C ALA A 395 -1.57 12.22 -1.48
N PHE A 396 -0.33 11.77 -1.30
CA PHE A 396 0.45 12.05 -0.09
C PHE A 396 0.58 13.56 0.14
N ASP A 397 0.92 14.31 -0.91
CA ASP A 397 1.06 15.77 -0.84
C ASP A 397 -0.29 16.46 -0.60
N ALA A 398 -1.35 16.06 -1.30
CA ALA A 398 -2.66 16.68 -1.15
C ALA A 398 -3.24 16.49 0.25
N ILE A 399 -3.22 15.26 0.78
CA ILE A 399 -3.67 14.97 2.15
C ILE A 399 -2.72 15.62 3.16
N GLY A 400 -1.41 15.52 2.93
CA GLY A 400 -0.40 15.97 3.88
C GLY A 400 -0.37 17.49 4.05
N GLU A 401 -0.44 18.25 2.96
CA GLU A 401 -0.60 19.70 3.03
C GLU A 401 -1.91 20.09 3.74
N ASP A 402 -3.00 19.40 3.45
CA ASP A 402 -4.29 19.70 4.06
C ASP A 402 -4.29 19.38 5.55
N LEU A 403 -3.66 18.27 5.97
CA LEU A 403 -3.44 17.92 7.38
C LEU A 403 -2.65 19.00 8.12
N ILE A 404 -1.61 19.58 7.49
CA ILE A 404 -0.88 20.72 8.05
C ILE A 404 -1.76 21.96 8.12
N ARG A 405 -2.59 22.24 7.10
CA ARG A 405 -3.52 23.38 7.10
C ARG A 405 -4.60 23.27 8.18
N LEU A 406 -5.04 22.06 8.53
CA LEU A 406 -6.00 21.82 9.61
C LEU A 406 -5.47 22.26 10.99
N THR A 407 -4.16 22.45 11.14
CA THR A 407 -3.57 22.96 12.39
C THR A 407 -3.56 24.48 12.52
N ALA A 408 -3.96 25.20 11.47
CA ALA A 408 -3.99 26.66 11.47
C ALA A 408 -5.01 27.20 12.49
N THR A 409 -4.67 28.33 13.14
CA THR A 409 -5.56 29.00 14.11
C THR A 409 -6.92 29.38 13.51
N LYS A 410 -6.96 29.61 12.20
CA LYS A 410 -8.19 29.82 11.45
C LYS A 410 -8.27 28.72 10.38
N PRO A 411 -9.29 27.86 10.43
CA PRO A 411 -9.47 26.82 9.42
C PRO A 411 -9.53 27.43 8.01
N PRO A 412 -8.95 26.75 7.00
CA PRO A 412 -8.94 27.25 5.63
C PRO A 412 -10.33 27.25 4.98
N ARG A 413 -11.24 26.46 5.55
CA ARG A 413 -12.63 26.26 5.11
C ARG A 413 -13.52 25.98 6.32
N SER A 414 -14.83 25.92 6.11
CA SER A 414 -15.74 25.33 7.10
C SER A 414 -15.46 23.82 7.18
N LEU A 415 -15.05 23.36 8.36
CA LEU A 415 -14.68 21.97 8.55
C LEU A 415 -15.92 21.07 8.65
N THR A 416 -15.86 19.90 8.06
CA THR A 416 -16.85 18.84 8.29
C THR A 416 -16.71 18.29 9.73
N PRO A 417 -17.68 17.49 10.23
CA PRO A 417 -17.56 16.88 11.55
C PRO A 417 -16.29 16.02 11.72
N TYR A 418 -15.92 15.25 10.69
CA TYR A 418 -14.70 14.42 10.72
C TYR A 418 -13.44 15.29 10.74
N GLU A 419 -13.37 16.31 9.88
CA GLU A 419 -12.23 17.24 9.84
C GLU A 419 -12.09 18.03 11.14
N GLN A 420 -13.21 18.44 11.76
CA GLN A 420 -13.19 19.13 13.04
C GLN A 420 -12.63 18.22 14.15
N THR A 421 -13.10 16.97 14.21
CA THR A 421 -12.59 15.97 15.16
C THR A 421 -11.10 15.73 14.95
N LEU A 422 -10.65 15.56 13.71
CA LEU A 422 -9.24 15.40 13.38
C LEU A 422 -8.43 16.64 13.78
N ALA A 423 -8.84 17.83 13.32
CA ALA A 423 -8.18 19.10 13.58
C ALA A 423 -8.07 19.40 15.08
N ASP A 424 -9.09 19.12 15.89
CA ASP A 424 -9.05 19.31 17.35
C ASP A 424 -8.14 18.32 18.06
N SER A 425 -7.90 17.16 17.43
CA SER A 425 -7.13 16.07 18.02
C SER A 425 -5.63 16.16 17.72
N ILE A 426 -5.20 16.79 16.62
CA ILE A 426 -3.76 16.82 16.25
C ILE A 426 -2.94 17.53 17.34
N GLU A 427 -1.93 16.85 17.89
CA GLU A 427 -1.01 17.40 18.88
C GLU A 427 0.40 17.64 18.34
N ALA A 428 0.83 16.83 17.38
CA ALA A 428 2.09 17.02 16.66
C ALA A 428 2.01 16.36 15.27
N ILE A 429 2.76 16.91 14.32
CA ILE A 429 2.93 16.38 12.97
C ILE A 429 4.41 16.11 12.71
N TRP A 430 4.70 14.89 12.25
CA TRP A 430 6.04 14.37 12.01
C TRP A 430 6.21 14.04 10.53
N PHE A 431 7.36 14.40 9.96
CA PHE A 431 7.84 13.82 8.73
C PHE A 431 8.92 12.79 9.05
N VAL A 432 8.81 11.60 8.47
CA VAL A 432 9.79 10.52 8.65
C VAL A 432 10.29 10.09 7.28
N ARG A 433 11.60 10.07 7.10
CA ARG A 433 12.28 9.53 5.93
C ARG A 433 12.91 8.20 6.32
N ILE A 434 12.58 7.17 5.57
CA ILE A 434 13.02 5.79 5.81
C ILE A 434 13.85 5.37 4.60
N PRO A 435 15.14 5.03 4.78
CA PRO A 435 15.98 4.69 3.66
C PRO A 435 15.68 3.29 3.14
N GLN A 436 16.17 3.03 1.92
CA GLN A 436 16.17 1.70 1.37
C GLN A 436 17.16 0.82 2.16
N ILE A 437 16.70 -0.35 2.58
CA ILE A 437 17.55 -1.42 3.10
C ILE A 437 18.31 -2.01 1.91
N PRO A 438 19.66 -2.06 1.95
CA PRO A 438 20.45 -2.64 0.86
C PRO A 438 20.01 -4.08 0.55
N SER A 439 19.86 -4.40 -0.72
CA SER A 439 19.49 -5.72 -1.22
C SER A 439 20.22 -6.03 -2.53
N SER A 440 19.93 -7.18 -3.15
CA SER A 440 20.40 -7.50 -4.50
C SER A 440 19.89 -6.56 -5.60
N ARG A 441 18.93 -5.67 -5.29
CA ARG A 441 18.33 -4.76 -6.26
C ARG A 441 19.00 -3.40 -6.26
N VAL A 442 18.92 -2.72 -7.39
CA VAL A 442 19.38 -1.34 -7.51
C VAL A 442 18.59 -0.40 -6.59
N SER A 443 19.23 0.71 -6.22
CA SER A 443 18.58 1.76 -5.44
C SER A 443 17.42 2.36 -6.22
N GLY A 444 16.26 2.49 -5.56
CA GLY A 444 15.14 3.27 -6.03
C GLY A 444 15.34 4.78 -5.84
N ASP A 445 14.27 5.53 -6.06
CA ASP A 445 14.28 6.99 -5.99
C ASP A 445 12.96 7.52 -5.42
N ALA A 446 12.81 8.84 -5.32
CA ALA A 446 11.54 9.50 -5.07
C ALA A 446 10.49 9.08 -6.13
N PRO A 447 9.20 9.00 -5.76
CA PRO A 447 8.15 8.68 -6.70
C PRO A 447 7.86 9.86 -7.63
N VAL A 448 7.36 9.56 -8.83
CA VAL A 448 6.93 10.61 -9.78
C VAL A 448 5.61 11.26 -9.35
N TYR A 449 5.49 12.56 -9.65
CA TYR A 449 4.34 13.41 -9.32
C TYR A 449 3.40 13.67 -10.48
N SER A 450 3.78 13.29 -11.71
CA SER A 450 2.95 13.49 -12.89
C SER A 450 3.18 12.44 -13.96
N PHE A 451 2.24 12.34 -14.90
CA PHE A 451 2.42 11.49 -16.07
C PHE A 451 3.54 11.99 -16.99
N SER A 452 3.76 13.30 -17.07
CA SER A 452 4.88 13.85 -17.85
C SER A 452 6.23 13.43 -17.27
N GLU A 453 6.41 13.56 -15.95
CA GLU A 453 7.62 13.12 -15.25
C GLU A 453 7.83 11.61 -15.39
N TYR A 454 6.75 10.82 -15.36
CA TYR A 454 6.80 9.40 -15.65
C TYR A 454 7.39 9.11 -17.04
N LEU A 455 6.91 9.80 -18.08
CA LEU A 455 7.43 9.66 -19.44
C LEU A 455 8.86 10.18 -19.60
N GLU A 456 9.27 11.20 -18.85
CA GLU A 456 10.65 11.71 -18.86
C GLU A 456 11.63 10.76 -18.16
N THR A 457 11.13 9.94 -17.23
CA THR A 457 11.94 9.02 -16.41
C THR A 457 12.01 7.62 -17.02
N ALA A 458 10.91 7.13 -17.57
CA ALA A 458 10.84 5.81 -18.17
C ALA A 458 11.56 5.76 -19.54
N PRO A 459 12.22 4.66 -19.91
CA PRO A 459 12.78 4.49 -21.25
C PRO A 459 11.70 4.61 -22.33
N ASP A 460 12.03 5.28 -23.45
CA ASP A 460 11.14 5.42 -24.61
C ASP A 460 10.80 4.05 -25.23
N ASP A 461 11.76 3.12 -25.23
CA ASP A 461 11.60 1.76 -25.74
C ASP A 461 11.06 0.83 -24.66
N ARG A 462 9.85 0.29 -24.89
CA ARG A 462 9.22 -0.66 -23.95
C ARG A 462 9.96 -1.98 -23.84
N ASP A 463 10.77 -2.35 -24.82
CA ASP A 463 11.61 -3.57 -24.73
C ASP A 463 12.74 -3.39 -23.69
N GLU A 464 13.06 -2.16 -23.29
CA GLU A 464 13.99 -1.85 -22.20
C GLU A 464 13.32 -1.89 -20.81
N TRP A 465 12.00 -2.08 -20.75
CA TRP A 465 11.28 -2.13 -19.49
C TRP A 465 11.42 -3.50 -18.84
N VAL A 466 11.79 -3.51 -17.56
CA VAL A 466 11.77 -4.74 -16.75
C VAL A 466 10.34 -4.98 -16.30
N THR A 467 9.61 -5.81 -17.05
CA THR A 467 8.26 -6.27 -16.69
C THR A 467 8.32 -7.75 -16.34
N ILE A 468 7.59 -8.16 -15.31
CA ILE A 468 7.49 -9.58 -14.91
C ILE A 468 6.04 -9.99 -15.10
N GLU A 469 5.80 -10.95 -16.02
CA GLU A 469 4.48 -11.54 -16.16
C GLU A 469 4.09 -12.27 -14.88
N LEU A 470 3.00 -11.82 -14.25
CA LEU A 470 2.51 -12.36 -13.00
C LEU A 470 1.49 -13.48 -13.25
N ALA A 471 1.63 -14.57 -12.51
CA ALA A 471 0.64 -15.64 -12.53
C ALA A 471 -0.69 -15.15 -11.93
N THR A 472 -1.81 -15.68 -12.43
CA THR A 472 -3.13 -15.38 -11.89
C THR A 472 -3.38 -16.11 -10.57
N ARG A 473 -4.09 -15.45 -9.65
CA ARG A 473 -4.66 -16.07 -8.45
C ARG A 473 -6.16 -16.23 -8.68
N ASP A 474 -6.56 -17.38 -9.21
CA ASP A 474 -7.95 -17.63 -9.57
C ASP A 474 -8.79 -18.04 -8.36
N MET A 475 -9.62 -17.11 -7.86
CA MET A 475 -10.62 -17.44 -6.85
C MET A 475 -11.62 -18.48 -7.38
N PRO A 476 -11.89 -19.57 -6.62
CA PRO A 476 -12.91 -20.55 -6.96
C PRO A 476 -14.25 -19.90 -7.28
N GLN A 477 -14.89 -20.33 -8.37
CA GLN A 477 -16.18 -19.77 -8.80
C GLN A 477 -17.27 -19.90 -7.72
N SER A 478 -17.20 -20.94 -6.87
CA SER A 478 -18.13 -21.12 -5.75
C SER A 478 -18.03 -20.04 -4.68
N LEU A 479 -16.94 -19.30 -4.63
CA LEU A 479 -16.69 -18.21 -3.68
C LEU A 479 -17.05 -16.83 -4.26
N LYS A 480 -17.27 -16.72 -5.58
CA LYS A 480 -17.73 -15.50 -6.24
C LYS A 480 -19.25 -15.41 -6.14
N GLN A 481 -19.73 -14.67 -5.14
CA GLN A 481 -21.15 -14.60 -4.78
C GLN A 481 -21.90 -13.46 -5.46
N GLN A 482 -21.21 -12.37 -5.80
CA GLN A 482 -21.77 -11.16 -6.38
C GLN A 482 -20.90 -10.66 -7.53
N GLU A 483 -21.51 -9.91 -8.45
CA GLU A 483 -20.76 -9.18 -9.48
C GLU A 483 -20.11 -7.93 -8.87
N PRO A 484 -18.88 -7.58 -9.29
CA PRO A 484 -18.20 -6.41 -8.77
C PRO A 484 -18.92 -5.12 -9.19
N VAL A 485 -18.94 -4.11 -8.30
CA VAL A 485 -19.52 -2.79 -8.58
C VAL A 485 -18.83 -2.03 -9.71
N ASN A 486 -17.56 -2.35 -9.96
CA ASN A 486 -16.71 -1.78 -11.00
C ASN A 486 -16.25 -2.87 -11.98
N PRO A 487 -17.15 -3.43 -12.80
CA PRO A 487 -16.76 -4.44 -13.78
C PRO A 487 -15.74 -3.87 -14.77
N ARG A 488 -14.94 -4.74 -15.38
CA ARG A 488 -13.91 -4.34 -16.35
C ARG A 488 -14.55 -3.45 -17.44
N PRO A 489 -14.03 -2.23 -17.66
CA PRO A 489 -14.63 -1.32 -18.63
C PRO A 489 -14.42 -1.80 -20.07
N SER A 490 -15.25 -1.32 -20.99
CA SER A 490 -15.07 -1.54 -22.44
C SER A 490 -13.68 -1.06 -22.88
N PRO A 491 -12.95 -1.84 -23.71
CA PRO A 491 -11.65 -1.43 -24.27
C PRO A 491 -11.75 -0.13 -25.07
N ILE A 492 -12.90 0.14 -25.68
CA ILE A 492 -13.13 1.40 -26.41
C ILE A 492 -13.98 2.34 -25.54
N PRO A 493 -13.44 3.49 -25.07
CA PRO A 493 -14.18 4.50 -24.31
C PRO A 493 -15.27 5.18 -25.14
N TRP A 494 -16.38 5.59 -24.50
CA TRP A 494 -17.47 6.29 -25.17
C TRP A 494 -17.05 7.54 -25.98
N PRO A 495 -16.15 8.41 -25.49
CA PRO A 495 -15.67 9.54 -26.28
C PRO A 495 -14.98 9.11 -27.58
N ILE A 496 -14.22 8.01 -27.54
CA ILE A 496 -13.59 7.43 -28.74
C ILE A 496 -14.63 6.86 -29.70
N ILE A 497 -15.65 6.16 -29.17
CA ILE A 497 -16.78 5.66 -29.96
C ILE A 497 -17.46 6.81 -30.72
N LEU A 498 -17.72 7.93 -30.05
CA LEU A 498 -18.34 9.11 -30.67
C LEU A 498 -17.46 9.72 -31.77
N ILE A 499 -16.15 9.79 -31.57
CA ILE A 499 -15.19 10.26 -32.58
C ILE A 499 -15.21 9.34 -33.81
N LEU A 500 -15.17 8.02 -33.62
CA LEU A 500 -15.23 7.03 -34.69
C LEU A 500 -16.56 7.08 -35.46
N PHE A 501 -17.68 7.26 -34.77
CA PHE A 501 -18.99 7.47 -35.41
C PHE A 501 -19.04 8.77 -36.21
N GLY A 502 -18.44 9.84 -35.70
CA GLY A 502 -18.33 11.12 -36.42
C GLY A 502 -17.48 10.99 -37.69
N LEU A 503 -16.32 10.35 -37.61
CA LEU A 503 -15.42 10.12 -38.74
C LEU A 503 -16.05 9.22 -39.82
N SER A 504 -16.68 8.12 -39.41
CA SER A 504 -17.38 7.22 -40.36
C SER A 504 -18.55 7.91 -41.04
N SER A 505 -19.32 8.72 -40.31
CA SER A 505 -20.40 9.53 -40.88
C SER A 505 -19.86 10.55 -41.89
N PHE A 506 -18.76 11.22 -41.57
CA PHE A 506 -18.10 12.16 -42.47
C PHE A 506 -17.58 11.50 -43.75
N ILE A 507 -16.97 10.31 -43.64
CA ILE A 507 -16.50 9.52 -44.78
C ILE A 507 -17.68 9.09 -45.65
N ALA A 508 -18.77 8.59 -45.06
CA ALA A 508 -19.96 8.18 -45.79
C ALA A 508 -20.60 9.36 -46.55
N LEU A 509 -20.69 10.53 -45.92
CA LEU A 509 -21.19 11.76 -46.55
C LEU A 509 -20.27 12.23 -47.67
N SER A 510 -18.96 12.18 -47.46
CA SER A 510 -17.95 12.55 -48.46
C SER A 510 -17.99 11.63 -49.68
N LEU A 511 -18.08 10.31 -49.46
CA LEU A 511 -18.24 9.32 -50.52
C LEU A 511 -19.55 9.55 -51.29
N ARG A 512 -20.67 9.75 -50.58
CA ARG A 512 -21.96 10.04 -51.22
C ARG A 512 -21.91 11.31 -52.07
N TRP A 513 -21.24 12.35 -51.58
CA TRP A 513 -21.05 13.59 -52.34
C TRP A 513 -20.21 13.36 -53.61
N MET A 514 -19.10 12.62 -53.50
CA MET A 514 -18.28 12.27 -54.67
C MET A 514 -19.01 11.40 -55.69
N PHE A 515 -19.79 10.41 -55.26
CA PHE A 515 -20.61 9.58 -56.15
C PHE A 515 -21.69 10.40 -56.86
N ASN A 516 -22.41 11.27 -56.14
CA ASN A 516 -23.41 12.14 -56.75
C ASN A 516 -22.77 13.10 -57.77
N LYS A 517 -21.57 13.61 -57.50
CA LYS A 517 -20.83 14.50 -58.40
C LYS A 517 -20.34 13.76 -59.66
N SER A 518 -19.87 12.52 -59.51
CA SER A 518 -19.44 11.67 -60.63
C SER A 518 -20.58 11.28 -61.55
N ILE A 519 -21.80 11.12 -61.02
CA ILE A 519 -23.01 10.84 -61.82
C ILE A 519 -23.42 12.10 -62.59
N SER A 520 -23.34 13.29 -61.97
CA SER A 520 -23.64 14.57 -62.64
C SER A 520 -22.62 15.02 -63.69
N SER A 521 -21.48 14.34 -63.83
CA SER A 521 -20.46 14.63 -64.85
C SER A 521 -20.44 13.62 -66.01
N LEU A 522 -21.37 12.66 -66.02
CA LEU A 522 -21.56 11.66 -67.08
C LEU A 522 -22.82 11.94 -67.93
N ASP A 523 -23.57 12.98 -67.58
CA ASP A 523 -24.53 13.70 -68.46
C ASP A 523 -23.84 14.94 -69.03
#